data_AF-A0A4R7ETC5-F1
#
_entry.id   AF-A0A4R7ETC5-F1
#
_cell.length_a   1.000
_cell.length_b   1.000
_cell.length_c   1.000
_cell.angle_alpha   90.00
_cell.angle_beta   90.00
_cell.angle_gamma   90.00
#
_symmetry.space_group_name_H-M   'P 1'
#
loop_
_entity.id
_entity.type
_entity.pdbx_description
1 polymer ?
#
loop_
_entity_poly.entity_id
_entity_poly.type
_entity_poly.pdbx_seq_one_letter_code
_entity_poly.pdbx_strand_id
1 'polypeptide(L)'
;MRKITLIAALLGSAYFAQAQVGINTDAPKTSAYLDVEATDKGILIPRVALRSTDVFAPITGDKEQSLLIFNTETAGTGATAVKPGFYYWRIPATGPSFWERVASGTDLKDLIGSASADMTKILELLKEAYPSNNLVDPANDGPTHGGGMVYEPGDGTPTNPAKITYVYYDNTTNTYVKQDITNDFSQIIAAAESKTLLVKNAKYQYYVSETYLVANNGTVPDQTVVDTWTDTTFPAGVYYIDVIGGVVNNFSELVSNNQVTVGGNTYNSIQEYIENISQDAMQDGVTRIIIDQTTGEATFQTWDSTSNQWINVNNSSFSEIVRDNETVTTLTKEGTVGAVGDEIKYTYVSEDNTATVITLTADVLNSITNNENVKNEISKIINAGGNVYYGDHDGDVNTPDVFYTIDASGNKVAINISSTVVNTIINASQEQINQIKNVLGDVITNSSNTSVFTGDTYVDNGVTYYVYKGEFETTVTANTARTTGITLDQDAHKILFINLDYGTGMVAPVTDVVVTGTSVTLKIGVGKNYNVIATTDTAATVIVEFASTVKPAGI
;
A
#
# COMPACT_ATOMS: atom_id res chain seq x y z
N MET A 1 -49.26 -26.13 22.64
CA MET A 1 -47.94 -25.68 22.11
C MET A 1 -47.95 -24.30 21.43
N ARG A 2 -49.09 -23.60 21.25
CA ARG A 2 -49.15 -22.29 20.56
C ARG A 2 -48.93 -21.03 21.42
N LYS A 3 -48.70 -21.17 22.73
CA LYS A 3 -48.50 -20.02 23.65
C LYS A 3 -47.03 -19.69 23.94
N ILE A 4 -46.09 -20.52 23.49
CA ILE A 4 -44.65 -20.34 23.75
C ILE A 4 -43.97 -19.56 22.60
N THR A 5 -44.54 -19.58 21.40
CA THR A 5 -43.98 -18.91 20.22
C THR A 5 -44.09 -17.37 20.26
N LEU A 6 -45.09 -16.82 20.96
CA LEU A 6 -45.27 -15.36 21.09
C LEU A 6 -44.25 -14.72 22.03
N ILE A 7 -43.78 -15.45 23.04
CA ILE A 7 -42.79 -14.95 24.01
C ILE A 7 -41.39 -14.91 23.38
N ALA A 8 -41.09 -15.82 22.45
CA ALA A 8 -39.81 -15.82 21.71
C ALA A 8 -39.73 -14.70 20.66
N ALA A 9 -40.85 -14.24 20.10
CA ALA A 9 -40.88 -13.13 19.13
C ALA A 9 -40.72 -11.75 19.78
N LEU A 10 -41.15 -11.58 21.04
CA LEU A 10 -41.04 -10.32 21.78
C LEU A 10 -39.62 -10.04 22.31
N LEU A 11 -38.75 -11.06 22.34
CA LEU A 11 -37.35 -10.94 22.77
C LEU A 11 -36.39 -10.53 21.63
N GLY A 12 -36.88 -10.42 20.39
CA GLY A 12 -36.05 -10.19 19.20
C GLY A 12 -35.83 -8.72 18.80
N SER A 13 -36.55 -7.76 19.37
CA SER A 13 -36.39 -6.33 19.04
C SER A 13 -35.52 -5.60 20.07
N ALA A 14 -34.28 -6.05 20.24
CA ALA A 14 -33.25 -5.23 20.85
C ALA A 14 -32.83 -4.17 19.83
N TYR A 15 -33.38 -2.96 19.96
CA TYR A 15 -32.85 -1.79 19.26
C TYR A 15 -31.40 -1.56 19.75
N PHE A 16 -30.42 -1.81 18.88
CA PHE A 16 -29.04 -1.40 19.13
C PHE A 16 -28.97 0.12 19.00
N ALA A 17 -29.09 0.83 20.12
CA ALA A 17 -28.79 2.26 20.16
C ALA A 17 -27.28 2.44 19.91
N GLN A 18 -26.94 3.18 18.85
CA GLN A 18 -25.57 3.64 18.61
C GLN A 18 -25.24 4.68 19.69
N ALA A 19 -24.27 4.39 20.55
CA ALA A 19 -23.92 5.17 21.74
C ALA A 19 -22.56 5.88 21.59
N GLN A 20 -22.31 6.48 20.42
CA GLN A 20 -21.11 7.27 20.17
C GLN A 20 -21.28 8.68 20.72
N VAL A 21 -20.23 9.22 21.34
CA VAL A 21 -20.20 10.57 21.91
C VAL A 21 -19.29 11.45 21.07
N GLY A 22 -19.86 12.42 20.37
CA GLY A 22 -19.13 13.51 19.74
C GLY A 22 -19.04 14.72 20.66
N ILE A 23 -17.85 15.30 20.81
CA ILE A 23 -17.65 16.60 21.46
C ILE A 23 -17.08 17.55 20.42
N ASN A 24 -17.86 18.60 20.11
CA ASN A 24 -17.53 19.61 19.11
C ASN A 24 -17.37 19.08 17.67
N THR A 25 -17.96 17.92 17.39
CA THR A 25 -18.12 17.34 16.04
C THR A 25 -19.51 16.73 15.92
N ASP A 26 -20.21 17.00 14.82
CA ASP A 26 -21.56 16.50 14.52
C ASP A 26 -21.55 15.20 13.70
N ALA A 27 -20.36 14.78 13.24
CA ALA A 27 -20.12 13.51 12.57
C ALA A 27 -18.94 12.75 13.22
N PRO A 28 -19.11 12.25 14.46
CA PRO A 28 -18.08 11.45 15.14
C PRO A 28 -17.61 10.29 14.27
N LYS A 29 -16.31 10.02 14.26
CA LYS A 29 -15.78 8.88 13.50
C LYS A 29 -16.39 7.57 14.00
N THR A 30 -16.89 6.74 13.08
CA THR A 30 -17.60 5.49 13.41
C THR A 30 -16.75 4.48 14.16
N SER A 31 -15.42 4.56 14.04
CA SER A 31 -14.45 3.75 14.78
C SER A 31 -14.20 4.22 16.22
N ALA A 32 -14.77 5.35 16.64
CA ALA A 32 -14.57 5.94 17.96
C ALA A 32 -15.88 5.98 18.76
N TYR A 33 -15.82 5.55 20.02
CA TYR A 33 -16.90 5.79 20.98
C TYR A 33 -16.89 7.21 21.53
N LEU A 34 -15.72 7.86 21.54
CA LEU A 34 -15.55 9.26 21.92
C LEU A 34 -14.69 9.95 20.87
N ASP A 35 -15.23 10.97 20.22
CA ASP A 35 -14.53 11.82 19.26
C ASP A 35 -14.54 13.27 19.76
N VAL A 36 -13.38 13.91 19.83
CA VAL A 36 -13.22 15.25 20.39
C VAL A 36 -12.40 16.10 19.42
N GLU A 37 -13.02 17.14 18.87
CA GLU A 37 -12.39 18.02 17.89
C GLU A 37 -12.18 19.43 18.48
N ALA A 38 -10.93 19.93 18.50
CA ALA A 38 -10.60 21.28 18.95
C ALA A 38 -9.30 21.79 18.32
N THR A 39 -9.18 23.10 18.10
CA THR A 39 -7.98 23.74 17.52
C THR A 39 -7.01 24.28 18.56
N ASP A 40 -7.51 24.66 19.74
CA ASP A 40 -6.74 25.31 20.82
C ASP A 40 -6.96 24.69 22.21
N LYS A 41 -7.55 23.49 22.27
CA LYS A 41 -7.80 22.70 23.49
C LYS A 41 -7.34 21.26 23.30
N GLY A 42 -7.07 20.59 24.42
CA GLY A 42 -6.76 19.15 24.45
C GLY A 42 -7.60 18.43 25.50
N ILE A 43 -7.34 17.13 25.67
CA ILE A 43 -8.03 16.28 26.63
C ILE A 43 -7.13 16.04 27.85
N LEU A 44 -7.64 16.30 29.05
CA LEU A 44 -7.00 15.85 30.29
C LEU A 44 -7.53 14.47 30.66
N ILE A 45 -6.66 13.46 30.50
CA ILE A 45 -6.87 12.11 31.01
C ILE A 45 -6.66 12.10 32.54
N PRO A 46 -7.30 11.18 33.31
CA PRO A 46 -7.13 11.12 34.76
C PRO A 46 -5.66 11.13 35.20
N ARG A 47 -5.33 12.08 36.08
CA ARG A 47 -3.99 12.25 36.67
C ARG A 47 -3.94 11.56 38.02
N VAL A 48 -3.09 10.56 38.16
CA VAL A 48 -3.02 9.71 39.36
C VAL A 48 -1.60 9.54 39.85
N ALA A 49 -1.45 9.28 41.15
CA ALA A 49 -0.17 9.06 41.80
C ALA A 49 0.11 7.57 41.95
N LEU A 50 0.74 6.94 40.95
CA LEU A 50 1.13 5.53 41.02
C LEU A 50 2.28 5.34 42.02
N ARG A 51 2.31 4.17 42.67
CA ARG A 51 3.40 3.76 43.58
C ARG A 51 4.32 2.71 42.98
N SER A 52 3.80 1.88 42.09
CA SER A 52 4.51 0.76 41.43
C SER A 52 3.69 0.32 40.20
N THR A 53 4.33 -0.26 39.19
CA THR A 53 3.61 -0.73 37.99
C THR A 53 2.73 -1.96 38.25
N ASP A 54 3.07 -2.79 39.22
CA ASP A 54 2.34 -4.02 39.58
C ASP A 54 1.15 -3.80 40.53
N VAL A 55 0.92 -2.56 40.98
CA VAL A 55 -0.19 -2.19 41.88
C VAL A 55 -1.21 -1.35 41.13
N PHE A 56 -2.46 -1.82 41.07
CA PHE A 56 -3.54 -1.11 40.37
C PHE A 56 -3.94 0.23 41.03
N ALA A 57 -3.80 0.34 42.35
CA ALA A 57 -4.10 1.54 43.11
C ALA A 57 -3.27 2.76 42.63
N PRO A 58 -3.81 3.99 42.71
CA PRO A 58 -4.98 4.42 43.46
C PRO A 58 -6.32 4.20 42.73
N ILE A 59 -6.29 3.68 41.51
CA ILE A 59 -7.52 3.30 40.79
C ILE A 59 -8.18 2.13 41.52
N THR A 60 -9.50 2.17 41.64
CA THR A 60 -10.34 1.11 42.23
C THR A 60 -11.42 0.67 41.25
N GLY A 61 -11.86 -0.58 41.33
CA GLY A 61 -12.89 -1.14 40.45
C GLY A 61 -12.31 -2.18 39.49
N ASP A 62 -12.98 -2.36 38.35
CA ASP A 62 -12.61 -3.35 37.34
C ASP A 62 -11.30 -2.99 36.66
N LYS A 63 -10.49 -4.03 36.42
CA LYS A 63 -9.16 -3.93 35.84
C LYS A 63 -9.25 -4.21 34.35
N GLU A 64 -9.40 -3.15 33.57
CA GLU A 64 -9.63 -3.29 32.13
C GLU A 64 -8.39 -3.06 31.29
N GLN A 65 -8.22 -3.88 30.26
CA GLN A 65 -7.15 -3.74 29.28
C GLN A 65 -7.24 -2.35 28.63
N SER A 66 -6.09 -1.69 28.50
CA SER A 66 -5.96 -0.36 27.87
C SER A 66 -6.61 0.79 28.65
N LEU A 67 -6.96 0.62 29.93
CA LEU A 67 -7.34 1.73 30.81
C LEU A 67 -6.18 2.74 30.89
N LEU A 68 -6.37 3.97 30.40
CA LEU A 68 -5.32 4.98 30.26
C LEU A 68 -5.34 6.01 31.39
N ILE A 69 -4.18 6.30 31.96
CA ILE A 69 -3.97 7.34 32.97
C ILE A 69 -2.70 8.14 32.70
N PHE A 70 -2.55 9.28 33.37
CA PHE A 70 -1.29 10.01 33.49
C PHE A 70 -0.76 9.89 34.92
N ASN A 71 0.40 9.26 35.10
CA ASN A 71 1.07 9.18 36.40
C ASN A 71 1.79 10.49 36.72
N THR A 72 1.67 10.96 37.96
CA THR A 72 2.30 12.20 38.44
C THR A 72 3.54 11.96 39.33
N GLU A 73 3.80 10.72 39.75
CA GLU A 73 4.80 10.42 40.76
C GLU A 73 6.03 9.67 40.24
N THR A 74 7.16 9.84 40.92
CA THR A 74 8.30 8.90 40.82
C THR A 74 8.30 8.03 42.07
N ALA A 75 8.11 6.72 41.91
CA ALA A 75 7.98 5.78 43.03
C ALA A 75 8.40 4.35 42.64
N GLY A 76 8.56 3.47 43.63
CA GLY A 76 8.97 2.07 43.42
C GLY A 76 10.47 1.89 43.19
N THR A 77 10.90 0.65 43.00
CA THR A 77 12.30 0.26 42.79
C THR A 77 12.42 -0.86 41.76
N GLY A 78 13.53 -0.92 41.04
CA GLY A 78 13.77 -2.00 40.06
C GLY A 78 12.79 -1.98 38.89
N ALA A 79 12.37 -3.16 38.43
CA ALA A 79 11.53 -3.32 37.23
C ALA A 79 10.11 -2.75 37.37
N THR A 80 9.64 -2.49 38.59
CA THR A 80 8.30 -1.96 38.85
C THR A 80 8.27 -0.46 39.18
N ALA A 81 9.42 0.21 39.08
CA ALA A 81 9.51 1.64 39.30
C ALA A 81 8.67 2.43 38.29
N VAL A 82 7.99 3.46 38.77
CA VAL A 82 7.19 4.41 37.98
C VAL A 82 7.84 5.78 37.98
N LYS A 83 7.67 6.50 36.88
CA LYS A 83 8.01 7.91 36.68
C LYS A 83 6.83 8.66 36.08
N PRO A 84 6.77 10.00 36.16
CA PRO A 84 5.72 10.77 35.49
C PRO A 84 5.59 10.44 33.99
N GLY A 85 4.36 10.36 33.49
CA GLY A 85 4.07 10.00 32.10
C GLY A 85 2.76 9.22 31.93
N PHE A 86 2.42 8.87 30.70
CA PHE A 86 1.23 8.08 30.38
C PHE A 86 1.45 6.59 30.66
N TYR A 87 0.47 5.96 31.30
CA TYR A 87 0.43 4.51 31.52
C TYR A 87 -0.93 3.96 31.11
N TYR A 88 -0.93 2.72 30.63
CA TYR A 88 -2.15 1.97 30.44
C TYR A 88 -2.11 0.64 31.19
N TRP A 89 -3.26 0.15 31.63
CA TRP A 89 -3.34 -1.15 32.28
C TRP A 89 -3.21 -2.26 31.24
N ARG A 90 -2.22 -3.14 31.43
CA ARG A 90 -1.93 -4.26 30.54
C ARG A 90 -2.27 -5.58 31.22
N ILE A 91 -3.01 -6.40 30.49
CA ILE A 91 -3.40 -7.77 30.81
C ILE A 91 -2.73 -8.68 29.77
N PRO A 92 -1.52 -9.20 30.05
CA PRO A 92 -0.82 -10.08 29.11
C PRO A 92 -1.51 -11.45 29.02
N ALA A 93 -1.29 -12.18 27.92
CA ALA A 93 -1.81 -13.55 27.74
C ALA A 93 -1.26 -14.53 28.78
N THR A 94 -0.05 -14.28 29.29
CA THR A 94 0.59 -15.04 30.35
C THR A 94 1.27 -14.07 31.34
N GLY A 95 1.16 -14.37 32.64
CA GLY A 95 1.73 -13.54 33.71
C GLY A 95 0.75 -12.54 34.36
N PRO A 96 1.20 -11.79 35.38
CA PRO A 96 0.35 -10.82 36.08
C PRO A 96 0.09 -9.57 35.22
N SER A 97 -1.05 -8.93 35.43
CA SER A 97 -1.37 -7.61 34.86
C SER A 97 -0.61 -6.49 35.57
N PHE A 98 -0.27 -5.43 34.84
CA PHE A 98 0.51 -4.31 35.36
C PHE A 98 0.25 -3.02 34.54
N TRP A 99 0.62 -1.88 35.12
CA TRP A 99 0.70 -0.61 34.42
C TRP A 99 1.90 -0.59 33.49
N GLU A 100 1.65 -0.51 32.20
CA GLU A 100 2.70 -0.30 31.22
C GLU A 100 2.82 1.16 30.84
N ARG A 101 4.04 1.67 30.86
CA ARG A 101 4.32 3.05 30.47
C ARG A 101 4.34 3.19 28.95
N VAL A 102 3.70 4.22 28.43
CA VAL A 102 3.89 4.64 27.04
C VAL A 102 5.23 5.37 26.95
N ALA A 103 6.15 4.87 26.12
CA ALA A 103 7.46 5.49 25.95
C ALA A 103 7.34 6.77 25.10
N SER A 104 7.94 7.87 25.57
CA SER A 104 8.14 9.09 24.77
C SER A 104 9.51 9.06 24.08
N GLY A 105 9.70 9.94 23.09
CA GLY A 105 11.02 10.11 22.46
C GLY A 105 12.13 10.46 23.46
N THR A 106 11.79 11.18 24.54
CA THR A 106 12.74 11.49 25.63
C THR A 106 13.13 10.23 26.40
N ASP A 107 12.17 9.37 26.75
CA ASP A 107 12.47 8.14 27.49
C ASP A 107 13.32 7.17 26.66
N LEU A 108 13.06 7.11 25.35
CA LEU A 108 13.88 6.35 24.43
C LEU A 108 15.30 6.93 24.31
N LYS A 109 15.43 8.25 24.25
CA LYS A 109 16.73 8.93 24.23
C LYS A 109 17.53 8.67 25.50
N ASP A 110 16.89 8.68 26.66
CA ASP A 110 17.55 8.37 27.94
C ASP A 110 18.00 6.90 27.99
N LEU A 111 17.18 5.97 27.53
CA LEU A 111 17.53 4.56 27.44
C LEU A 111 18.72 4.33 26.48
N ILE A 112 18.67 4.90 25.28
CA ILE A 112 19.75 4.82 24.29
C ILE A 112 21.02 5.49 24.83
N GLY A 113 20.90 6.65 25.48
CA GLY A 113 22.03 7.35 26.11
C GLY A 113 22.69 6.56 27.22
N SER A 114 21.94 5.76 27.98
CA SER A 114 22.52 4.84 28.97
C SER A 114 23.28 3.68 28.31
N ALA A 115 22.74 3.10 27.23
CA ALA A 115 23.41 2.06 26.47
C ALA A 115 24.71 2.56 25.81
N SER A 116 24.77 3.81 25.36
CA SER A 116 25.99 4.41 24.83
C SER A 116 27.07 4.61 25.91
N ALA A 117 26.68 4.92 27.15
CA ALA A 117 27.61 5.02 28.27
C ALA A 117 28.25 3.66 28.63
N ASP A 118 27.49 2.57 28.62
CA ASP A 118 28.04 1.24 28.88
C ASP A 118 28.93 0.74 27.74
N MET A 119 28.58 1.06 26.48
CA MET A 119 29.48 0.85 25.34
C MET A 119 30.80 1.61 25.49
N THR A 120 30.76 2.83 26.06
CA THR A 120 31.96 3.64 26.33
C THR A 120 32.87 2.96 27.35
N LYS A 121 32.31 2.39 28.43
CA LYS A 121 33.08 1.64 29.43
C LYS A 121 33.68 0.34 28.86
N ILE A 122 32.95 -0.37 28.01
CA ILE A 122 33.46 -1.57 27.31
C ILE A 122 34.64 -1.16 26.41
N LEU A 123 34.51 -0.03 25.71
CA LEU A 123 35.60 0.52 24.91
C LEU A 123 36.82 0.88 25.78
N GLU A 124 36.63 1.51 26.94
CA GLU A 124 37.71 1.79 27.90
C GLU A 124 38.42 0.51 28.39
N LEU A 125 37.67 -0.54 28.73
CA LEU A 125 38.22 -1.84 29.09
C LEU A 125 39.05 -2.46 27.95
N LEU A 126 38.56 -2.38 26.71
CA LEU A 126 39.29 -2.90 25.54
C LEU A 126 40.60 -2.13 25.29
N LYS A 127 40.61 -0.81 25.52
CA LYS A 127 41.82 0.01 25.43
C LYS A 127 42.87 -0.40 26.46
N GLU A 128 42.45 -0.71 27.69
CA GLU A 128 43.36 -1.13 28.76
C GLU A 128 43.90 -2.55 28.55
N ALA A 129 43.05 -3.50 28.19
CA ALA A 129 43.43 -4.91 28.02
C ALA A 129 44.33 -5.14 26.77
N TYR A 130 44.19 -4.29 25.77
CA TYR A 130 44.97 -4.33 24.53
C TYR A 130 45.43 -2.91 24.20
N PRO A 131 46.53 -2.40 24.80
CA PRO A 131 46.97 -1.02 24.61
C PRO A 131 47.39 -0.71 23.16
N SER A 132 47.78 -1.74 22.39
CA SER A 132 47.99 -1.65 20.93
C SER A 132 46.70 -1.49 20.12
N ASN A 133 45.55 -1.76 20.74
CA ASN A 133 44.20 -1.44 20.28
C ASN A 133 43.60 -0.31 21.14
N ASN A 134 44.43 0.60 21.68
CA ASN A 134 43.91 1.82 22.31
C ASN A 134 43.30 2.68 21.21
N LEU A 135 42.06 2.33 20.83
CA LEU A 135 41.37 2.83 19.65
C LEU A 135 41.08 4.34 19.72
N VAL A 136 41.47 5.04 20.80
CA VAL A 136 41.17 6.46 20.98
C VAL A 136 42.25 7.21 21.75
N ASP A 137 43.54 6.97 21.51
CA ASP A 137 44.56 8.01 21.80
C ASP A 137 45.11 8.63 20.50
N PRO A 138 44.42 9.66 19.95
CA PRO A 138 44.91 10.47 18.82
C PRO A 138 46.24 11.18 19.08
N ALA A 139 46.73 11.22 20.33
CA ALA A 139 47.95 11.95 20.64
C ALA A 139 49.22 11.25 20.12
N ASN A 140 49.16 9.93 19.88
CA ASN A 140 50.27 9.14 19.35
C ASN A 140 50.03 8.83 17.87
N ASP A 141 50.09 9.88 17.06
CA ASP A 141 49.88 9.86 15.61
C ASP A 141 51.10 9.30 14.86
N GLY A 142 50.84 8.68 13.71
CA GLY A 142 51.85 8.34 12.73
C GLY A 142 52.53 6.96 12.89
N PRO A 143 53.23 6.51 11.84
CA PRO A 143 53.71 5.13 11.70
C PRO A 143 54.73 4.72 12.77
N THR A 144 55.45 5.66 13.38
CA THR A 144 56.47 5.34 14.40
C THR A 144 55.90 4.88 15.74
N HIS A 145 54.58 4.93 15.93
CA HIS A 145 53.87 4.56 17.17
C HIS A 145 53.01 3.30 17.02
N GLY A 146 53.23 2.53 15.95
CA GLY A 146 52.47 1.33 15.62
C GLY A 146 52.53 0.18 16.64
N GLY A 147 51.42 -0.56 16.75
CA GLY A 147 51.23 -1.69 17.67
C GLY A 147 51.42 -3.08 17.04
N GLY A 148 50.76 -4.10 17.62
CA GLY A 148 50.94 -5.52 17.29
C GLY A 148 51.04 -5.86 15.80
N MET A 149 52.02 -6.70 15.46
CA MET A 149 52.26 -7.18 14.09
C MET A 149 51.21 -8.22 13.69
N VAL A 150 50.64 -8.04 12.51
CA VAL A 150 49.68 -8.95 11.89
C VAL A 150 50.31 -9.52 10.62
N TYR A 151 50.38 -10.85 10.55
CA TYR A 151 50.65 -11.52 9.30
C TYR A 151 49.35 -11.59 8.49
N GLU A 152 49.37 -10.97 7.33
CA GLU A 152 48.26 -11.01 6.40
C GLU A 152 48.62 -11.99 5.29
N PRO A 153 48.03 -13.20 5.26
CA PRO A 153 48.25 -14.11 4.17
C PRO A 153 47.72 -13.48 2.88
N GLY A 154 48.59 -13.44 1.87
CA GLY A 154 48.19 -13.04 0.53
C GLY A 154 47.28 -14.08 -0.09
N ASP A 155 46.49 -13.67 -1.07
CA ASP A 155 45.62 -14.57 -1.84
C ASP A 155 46.37 -15.28 -2.98
N GLY A 156 47.69 -15.12 -3.05
CA GLY A 156 48.54 -15.66 -4.11
C GLY A 156 48.67 -14.75 -5.33
N THR A 157 48.08 -13.54 -5.31
CA THR A 157 48.18 -12.57 -6.42
C THR A 157 49.30 -11.53 -6.21
N PRO A 158 50.08 -11.15 -7.25
CA PRO A 158 51.10 -10.10 -7.13
C PRO A 158 50.54 -8.73 -6.71
N THR A 159 49.26 -8.51 -6.98
CA THR A 159 48.51 -7.32 -6.57
C THR A 159 48.11 -7.33 -5.10
N ASN A 160 48.04 -8.51 -4.46
CA ASN A 160 47.73 -8.68 -3.04
C ASN A 160 48.65 -9.72 -2.40
N PRO A 161 49.97 -9.42 -2.32
CA PRO A 161 50.94 -10.33 -1.74
C PRO A 161 50.68 -10.52 -0.25
N ALA A 162 51.27 -11.57 0.33
CA ALA A 162 51.31 -11.68 1.78
C ALA A 162 52.06 -10.48 2.34
N LYS A 163 51.50 -9.86 3.37
CA LYS A 163 52.03 -8.64 3.97
C LYS A 163 52.30 -8.87 5.44
N ILE A 164 53.37 -8.24 5.90
CA ILE A 164 53.56 -8.02 7.33
C ILE A 164 53.15 -6.58 7.57
N THR A 165 52.07 -6.40 8.31
CA THR A 165 51.56 -5.07 8.64
C THR A 165 51.54 -4.88 10.15
N TYR A 166 51.56 -3.62 10.55
CA TYR A 166 51.13 -3.23 11.89
C TYR A 166 50.06 -2.16 11.77
N VAL A 167 49.28 -1.97 12.81
CA VAL A 167 48.21 -0.98 12.84
C VAL A 167 48.66 0.25 13.63
N TYR A 168 48.37 1.44 13.09
CA TYR A 168 48.56 2.71 13.78
C TYR A 168 47.36 3.64 13.51
N TYR A 169 47.19 4.68 14.33
CA TYR A 169 46.14 5.67 14.13
C TYR A 169 46.63 6.82 13.25
N ASP A 170 45.85 7.17 12.23
CA ASP A 170 46.14 8.30 11.33
C ASP A 170 45.14 9.43 11.60
N ASN A 171 45.63 10.52 12.20
CA ASN A 171 44.82 11.70 12.52
C ASN A 171 44.26 12.41 11.28
N THR A 172 44.86 12.22 10.10
CA THR A 172 44.41 12.86 8.85
C THR A 172 43.14 12.22 8.31
N THR A 173 43.05 10.89 8.39
CA THR A 173 41.87 10.11 7.97
C THR A 173 40.91 9.79 9.11
N ASN A 174 41.32 10.04 10.36
CA ASN A 174 40.58 9.75 11.59
C ASN A 174 40.23 8.26 11.75
N THR A 175 41.11 7.37 11.26
CA THR A 175 40.91 5.91 11.25
C THR A 175 42.19 5.14 11.59
N TYR A 176 42.03 3.87 11.95
CA TYR A 176 43.17 2.93 12.10
C TYR A 176 43.59 2.43 10.73
N VAL A 177 44.84 2.67 10.38
CA VAL A 177 45.43 2.28 9.11
C VAL A 177 46.51 1.22 9.33
N LYS A 178 46.67 0.37 8.32
CA LYS A 178 47.72 -0.66 8.30
C LYS A 178 48.94 -0.07 7.61
N GLN A 179 50.09 -0.06 8.30
CA GLN A 179 51.37 0.18 7.66
C GLN A 179 51.90 -1.14 7.13
N ASP A 180 52.15 -1.20 5.83
CA ASP A 180 52.91 -2.28 5.23
C ASP A 180 54.42 -2.04 5.45
N ILE A 181 55.08 -3.00 6.10
CA ILE A 181 56.53 -3.01 6.31
C ILE A 181 57.24 -4.14 5.55
N THR A 182 56.56 -4.75 4.59
CA THR A 182 57.10 -5.84 3.78
C THR A 182 58.35 -5.41 3.02
N ASN A 183 58.42 -4.14 2.58
CA ASN A 183 59.61 -3.61 1.89
C ASN A 183 60.81 -3.43 2.81
N ASP A 184 60.61 -3.03 4.07
CA ASP A 184 61.71 -2.86 5.03
C ASP A 184 62.34 -4.22 5.35
N PHE A 185 61.51 -5.25 5.53
CA PHE A 185 61.96 -6.63 5.62
C PHE A 185 62.63 -7.11 4.33
N SER A 186 62.08 -6.75 3.17
CA SER A 186 62.66 -7.11 1.87
C SER A 186 64.03 -6.47 1.65
N GLN A 187 64.27 -5.25 2.13
CA GLN A 187 65.58 -4.59 2.05
C GLN A 187 66.61 -5.25 2.97
N ILE A 188 66.20 -5.65 4.18
CA ILE A 188 67.06 -6.43 5.09
C ILE A 188 67.45 -7.76 4.44
N ILE A 189 66.49 -8.42 3.77
CA ILE A 189 66.73 -9.67 3.03
C ILE A 189 67.66 -9.42 1.83
N ALA A 190 67.36 -8.43 0.98
CA ALA A 190 68.15 -8.08 -0.20
C ALA A 190 69.60 -7.70 0.13
N ALA A 191 69.85 -7.12 1.30
CA ALA A 191 71.21 -6.85 1.80
C ALA A 191 72.00 -8.14 2.11
N ALA A 192 71.31 -9.26 2.35
CA ALA A 192 71.88 -10.57 2.62
C ALA A 192 71.88 -11.53 1.40
N GLU A 193 71.25 -11.15 0.28
CA GLU A 193 71.17 -11.99 -0.92
C GLU A 193 72.48 -12.04 -1.70
N SER A 194 72.74 -13.21 -2.31
CA SER A 194 73.97 -13.45 -3.05
C SER A 194 74.02 -12.67 -4.36
N LYS A 195 75.12 -11.96 -4.64
CA LYS A 195 75.29 -11.13 -5.84
C LYS A 195 76.12 -11.87 -6.88
N THR A 196 75.47 -12.54 -7.84
CA THR A 196 76.11 -13.16 -9.02
C THR A 196 75.48 -12.63 -10.30
N LEU A 197 76.16 -12.70 -11.44
CA LEU A 197 75.60 -12.21 -12.71
C LEU A 197 76.11 -12.93 -13.95
N LEU A 198 75.38 -12.78 -15.05
CA LEU A 198 75.80 -13.21 -16.38
C LEU A 198 76.32 -12.02 -17.17
N VAL A 199 77.48 -12.16 -17.80
CA VAL A 199 78.07 -11.16 -18.70
C VAL A 199 78.36 -11.81 -20.05
N LYS A 200 78.57 -11.00 -21.09
CA LYS A 200 78.90 -11.52 -22.42
C LYS A 200 79.80 -10.56 -23.16
N ASN A 201 80.55 -11.10 -24.12
CA ASN A 201 81.17 -10.32 -25.18
C ASN A 201 80.48 -10.66 -26.52
N ALA A 202 81.07 -10.21 -27.63
CA ALA A 202 80.51 -10.41 -28.97
C ALA A 202 80.27 -11.89 -29.34
N LYS A 203 81.00 -12.83 -28.72
CA LYS A 203 80.99 -14.25 -29.10
C LYS A 203 80.61 -15.20 -27.97
N TYR A 204 80.89 -14.85 -26.72
CA TYR A 204 80.81 -15.75 -25.59
C TYR A 204 80.01 -15.15 -24.44
N GLN A 205 79.35 -16.01 -23.67
CA GLN A 205 78.62 -15.67 -22.46
C GLN A 205 79.26 -16.34 -21.25
N TYR A 206 79.27 -15.63 -20.12
CA TYR A 206 79.94 -16.03 -18.89
C TYR A 206 79.06 -15.82 -17.67
N TYR A 207 79.28 -16.63 -16.65
CA TYR A 207 78.77 -16.47 -15.30
C TYR A 207 79.86 -15.96 -14.37
N VAL A 208 79.60 -14.84 -13.71
CA VAL A 208 80.47 -14.19 -12.73
C VAL A 208 79.93 -14.52 -11.33
N SER A 209 80.74 -15.25 -10.56
CA SER A 209 80.39 -15.67 -9.22
C SER A 209 80.67 -14.58 -8.18
N GLU A 210 80.15 -14.77 -6.96
CA GLU A 210 80.45 -13.91 -5.82
C GLU A 210 81.93 -13.86 -5.50
N THR A 211 82.64 -14.98 -5.68
CA THR A 211 84.08 -15.08 -5.44
C THR A 211 84.85 -14.04 -6.27
N TYR A 212 84.44 -13.84 -7.52
CA TYR A 212 85.00 -12.79 -8.37
C TYR A 212 84.66 -11.40 -7.84
N LEU A 213 83.39 -11.17 -7.50
CA LEU A 213 82.92 -9.84 -7.09
C LEU A 213 83.51 -9.42 -5.74
N VAL A 214 83.61 -10.32 -4.77
CA VAL A 214 84.23 -10.06 -3.47
C VAL A 214 85.71 -9.73 -3.63
N ALA A 215 86.44 -10.50 -4.46
CA ALA A 215 87.85 -10.21 -4.77
C ALA A 215 88.03 -8.82 -5.41
N ASN A 216 86.98 -8.29 -6.03
CA ASN A 216 86.97 -7.00 -6.71
C ASN A 216 86.11 -5.94 -5.99
N ASN A 217 85.94 -6.03 -4.66
CA ASN A 217 85.22 -5.05 -3.82
C ASN A 217 83.76 -4.79 -4.24
N GLY A 218 83.08 -5.82 -4.75
CA GLY A 218 81.71 -5.74 -5.27
C GLY A 218 81.62 -5.09 -6.66
N THR A 219 82.76 -4.81 -7.29
CA THR A 219 82.82 -4.16 -8.60
C THR A 219 82.57 -5.19 -9.69
N VAL A 220 81.53 -4.96 -10.47
CA VAL A 220 81.21 -5.76 -11.66
C VAL A 220 82.31 -5.55 -12.71
N PRO A 221 82.76 -6.62 -13.40
CA PRO A 221 83.74 -6.47 -14.48
C PRO A 221 83.19 -5.57 -15.57
N ASP A 222 83.95 -4.54 -15.94
CA ASP A 222 83.59 -3.67 -17.06
C ASP A 222 83.66 -4.42 -18.40
N GLN A 223 82.89 -3.97 -19.38
CA GLN A 223 82.78 -4.57 -20.70
C GLN A 223 84.15 -4.69 -21.39
N THR A 224 85.02 -3.69 -21.22
CA THR A 224 86.38 -3.73 -21.77
C THR A 224 87.20 -4.90 -21.24
N VAL A 225 86.94 -5.33 -20.00
CA VAL A 225 87.56 -6.51 -19.38
C VAL A 225 86.90 -7.78 -19.91
N VAL A 226 85.57 -7.82 -19.98
CA VAL A 226 84.81 -8.99 -20.49
C VAL A 226 85.14 -9.30 -21.96
N ASP A 227 85.41 -8.26 -22.75
CA ASP A 227 85.79 -8.39 -24.16
C ASP A 227 87.16 -9.04 -24.35
N THR A 228 88.01 -9.09 -23.32
CA THR A 228 89.30 -9.81 -23.36
C THR A 228 89.15 -11.32 -23.12
N TRP A 229 87.97 -11.80 -22.70
CA TRP A 229 87.77 -13.20 -22.33
C TRP A 229 87.43 -14.08 -23.54
N THR A 230 87.86 -15.34 -23.49
CA THR A 230 87.55 -16.37 -24.50
C THR A 230 86.87 -17.58 -23.85
N ASP A 231 86.48 -18.58 -24.63
CA ASP A 231 85.89 -19.85 -24.13
C ASP A 231 86.84 -20.66 -23.23
N THR A 232 88.13 -20.32 -23.23
CA THR A 232 89.19 -21.05 -22.53
C THR A 232 90.06 -20.15 -21.63
N THR A 233 89.92 -18.83 -21.72
CA THR A 233 90.71 -17.86 -20.95
C THR A 233 89.79 -16.82 -20.30
N PHE A 234 89.61 -16.93 -18.98
CA PHE A 234 88.83 -16.00 -18.16
C PHE A 234 89.31 -16.06 -16.69
N PRO A 235 89.02 -15.04 -15.85
CA PRO A 235 89.51 -14.95 -14.47
C PRO A 235 88.94 -16.02 -13.54
N ALA A 236 89.62 -16.26 -12.41
CA ALA A 236 89.10 -17.11 -11.34
C ALA A 236 87.77 -16.55 -10.79
N GLY A 237 86.79 -17.43 -10.61
CA GLY A 237 85.44 -17.03 -10.22
C GLY A 237 84.53 -16.62 -11.38
N VAL A 238 84.98 -16.76 -12.63
CA VAL A 238 84.16 -16.63 -13.86
C VAL A 238 84.05 -18.00 -14.56
N TYR A 239 82.95 -18.27 -15.25
CA TYR A 239 82.67 -19.55 -15.96
C TYR A 239 82.02 -19.32 -17.33
N TYR A 240 82.40 -20.04 -18.38
CA TYR A 240 81.82 -19.93 -19.73
C TYR A 240 80.51 -20.75 -19.90
N ILE A 241 79.58 -20.27 -20.73
CA ILE A 241 78.29 -20.92 -21.05
C ILE A 241 78.12 -21.14 -22.56
N ASP A 242 77.82 -22.39 -22.96
CA ASP A 242 77.52 -22.78 -24.34
C ASP A 242 76.01 -22.97 -24.58
N VAL A 243 75.40 -22.05 -25.33
CA VAL A 243 73.94 -22.03 -25.60
C VAL A 243 73.58 -22.70 -26.93
N ILE A 244 74.46 -22.64 -27.93
CA ILE A 244 74.15 -23.09 -29.29
C ILE A 244 74.03 -24.62 -29.32
N GLY A 245 74.88 -25.33 -28.57
CA GLY A 245 74.81 -26.79 -28.47
C GLY A 245 73.46 -27.30 -27.92
N GLY A 246 72.77 -26.55 -27.06
CA GLY A 246 71.54 -26.99 -26.41
C GLY A 246 70.29 -26.93 -27.30
N VAL A 247 70.13 -25.88 -28.11
CA VAL A 247 68.88 -25.62 -28.86
C VAL A 247 68.65 -26.65 -29.95
N VAL A 248 69.71 -27.07 -30.62
CA VAL A 248 69.63 -28.02 -31.74
C VAL A 248 69.04 -29.36 -31.27
N ASN A 249 69.39 -29.80 -30.07
CA ASN A 249 68.92 -31.09 -29.56
C ASN A 249 67.43 -31.08 -29.19
N ASN A 250 66.89 -29.97 -28.66
CA ASN A 250 65.50 -29.91 -28.23
C ASN A 250 64.48 -29.93 -29.38
N PHE A 251 64.81 -29.39 -30.57
CA PHE A 251 63.85 -29.28 -31.68
C PHE A 251 63.52 -30.63 -32.32
N SER A 252 64.51 -31.51 -32.37
CA SER A 252 64.33 -32.85 -32.93
C SER A 252 63.36 -33.70 -32.10
N GLU A 253 63.32 -33.49 -30.79
CA GLU A 253 62.48 -34.26 -29.87
C GLU A 253 61.00 -33.87 -29.98
N LEU A 254 60.72 -32.58 -30.19
CA LEU A 254 59.36 -32.03 -30.22
C LEU A 254 58.47 -32.59 -31.33
N VAL A 255 59.01 -32.75 -32.53
CA VAL A 255 58.19 -33.11 -33.69
C VAL A 255 57.80 -34.58 -33.66
N SER A 256 58.70 -35.43 -33.17
CA SER A 256 58.61 -36.87 -33.39
C SER A 256 57.95 -37.61 -32.24
N ASN A 257 58.05 -37.08 -31.01
CA ASN A 257 57.75 -37.86 -29.81
C ASN A 257 56.67 -37.23 -28.92
N ASN A 258 56.06 -36.12 -29.35
CA ASN A 258 55.13 -35.37 -28.51
C ASN A 258 53.69 -35.43 -29.05
N GLN A 259 52.78 -35.95 -28.22
CA GLN A 259 51.34 -35.98 -28.46
C GLN A 259 50.78 -34.59 -28.78
N VAL A 260 49.78 -34.54 -29.66
CA VAL A 260 48.94 -33.36 -29.87
C VAL A 260 47.48 -33.75 -29.79
N THR A 261 46.63 -32.82 -29.37
CA THR A 261 45.19 -33.02 -29.27
C THR A 261 44.49 -31.84 -29.91
N VAL A 262 43.55 -32.10 -30.81
CA VAL A 262 42.73 -31.05 -31.42
C VAL A 262 41.32 -31.56 -31.64
N GLY A 263 40.33 -30.69 -31.43
CA GLY A 263 38.91 -31.05 -31.58
C GLY A 263 38.42 -32.13 -30.63
N GLY A 264 39.21 -32.49 -29.61
CA GLY A 264 38.88 -33.56 -28.64
C GLY A 264 39.59 -34.90 -28.90
N ASN A 265 40.33 -35.03 -30.00
CA ASN A 265 41.03 -36.26 -30.35
C ASN A 265 42.54 -36.10 -30.12
N THR A 266 43.19 -37.12 -29.52
CA THR A 266 44.62 -37.09 -29.15
C THR A 266 45.42 -38.05 -30.01
N TYR A 267 46.60 -37.61 -30.42
CA TYR A 267 47.44 -38.25 -31.41
C TYR A 267 48.87 -38.29 -30.91
N ASN A 268 49.53 -39.44 -30.96
CA ASN A 268 50.83 -39.71 -30.33
C ASN A 268 51.97 -38.84 -30.82
N SER A 269 51.77 -38.17 -31.94
CA SER A 269 52.64 -37.12 -32.43
C SER A 269 51.84 -36.04 -33.13
N ILE A 270 52.45 -34.86 -33.31
CA ILE A 270 51.93 -33.84 -34.23
C ILE A 270 51.67 -34.42 -35.63
N GLN A 271 52.50 -35.39 -36.04
CA GLN A 271 52.32 -36.12 -37.29
C GLN A 271 51.01 -36.93 -37.33
N GLU A 272 50.65 -37.66 -36.28
CA GLU A 272 49.45 -38.51 -36.23
C GLU A 272 48.14 -37.70 -36.25
N TYR A 273 48.14 -36.48 -35.73
CA TYR A 273 46.96 -35.62 -35.80
C TYR A 273 46.60 -35.20 -37.20
N ILE A 274 47.63 -34.79 -37.96
CA ILE A 274 47.45 -34.37 -39.34
C ILE A 274 46.76 -35.49 -40.16
N GLU A 275 46.93 -36.76 -39.77
CA GLU A 275 46.28 -37.91 -40.39
C GLU A 275 44.79 -38.09 -40.02
N ASN A 276 44.32 -37.66 -38.84
CA ASN A 276 42.96 -37.91 -38.38
C ASN A 276 41.92 -36.85 -38.78
N ILE A 277 42.29 -35.58 -38.86
CA ILE A 277 41.39 -34.53 -39.42
C ILE A 277 40.93 -34.86 -40.84
N SER A 278 41.64 -35.74 -41.54
CA SER A 278 41.25 -36.25 -42.85
C SER A 278 40.15 -37.34 -42.81
N GLN A 279 39.82 -37.93 -41.65
CA GLN A 279 38.84 -39.03 -41.48
C GLN A 279 37.50 -38.59 -40.83
N ASP A 280 37.45 -37.50 -40.05
CA ASP A 280 36.26 -37.07 -39.28
C ASP A 280 35.10 -36.45 -40.12
N ALA A 281 35.30 -36.10 -41.39
CA ALA A 281 34.28 -35.46 -42.24
C ALA A 281 33.13 -36.39 -42.71
N MET A 282 33.06 -37.64 -42.23
CA MET A 282 32.17 -38.70 -42.74
C MET A 282 31.38 -39.44 -41.62
N GLN A 283 31.10 -38.79 -40.49
CA GLN A 283 30.41 -39.40 -39.32
C GLN A 283 28.86 -39.32 -39.37
N ASP A 284 28.19 -40.27 -38.69
CA ASP A 284 26.73 -40.40 -38.57
C ASP A 284 26.09 -39.20 -37.84
N GLY A 285 24.96 -38.67 -38.34
CA GLY A 285 24.25 -37.54 -37.73
C GLY A 285 24.68 -36.13 -38.21
N VAL A 286 25.76 -35.99 -38.98
CA VAL A 286 26.17 -34.72 -39.61
C VAL A 286 25.11 -34.24 -40.60
N THR A 287 24.76 -32.95 -40.63
CA THR A 287 23.66 -32.40 -41.47
C THR A 287 24.13 -31.53 -42.63
N ARG A 288 23.35 -31.54 -43.72
CA ARG A 288 23.52 -30.70 -44.92
C ARG A 288 22.16 -30.23 -45.45
N ILE A 289 22.15 -29.23 -46.33
CA ILE A 289 20.93 -28.69 -46.97
C ILE A 289 20.96 -28.98 -48.46
N ILE A 290 19.85 -29.49 -49.02
CA ILE A 290 19.65 -29.69 -50.46
C ILE A 290 18.54 -28.76 -50.94
N ILE A 291 18.73 -28.12 -52.09
CA ILE A 291 17.72 -27.28 -52.75
C ILE A 291 17.36 -27.96 -54.08
N ASP A 292 16.09 -28.31 -54.27
CA ASP A 292 15.60 -28.82 -55.56
C ASP A 292 15.50 -27.66 -56.55
N GLN A 293 16.31 -27.70 -57.61
CA GLN A 293 16.40 -26.60 -58.57
C GLN A 293 15.22 -26.51 -59.54
N THR A 294 14.34 -27.52 -59.58
CA THR A 294 13.17 -27.55 -60.47
C THR A 294 11.92 -27.02 -59.77
N THR A 295 11.77 -27.31 -58.48
CA THR A 295 10.61 -26.89 -57.65
C THR A 295 10.92 -25.70 -56.74
N GLY A 296 12.20 -25.47 -56.40
CA GLY A 296 12.66 -24.39 -55.54
C GLY A 296 12.60 -24.69 -54.04
N GLU A 297 12.18 -25.89 -53.62
CA GLU A 297 12.06 -26.24 -52.20
C GLU A 297 13.39 -26.72 -51.61
N ALA A 298 13.69 -26.28 -50.37
CA ALA A 298 14.87 -26.68 -49.61
C ALA A 298 14.53 -27.79 -48.60
N THR A 299 15.36 -28.84 -48.53
CA THR A 299 15.21 -29.95 -47.59
C THR A 299 16.51 -30.19 -46.82
N PHE A 300 16.41 -30.31 -45.50
CA PHE A 300 17.55 -30.63 -44.63
C PHE A 300 17.77 -32.14 -44.60
N GLN A 301 19.02 -32.57 -44.70
CA GLN A 301 19.42 -33.98 -44.65
C GLN A 301 20.47 -34.22 -43.56
N THR A 302 20.49 -35.42 -43.01
CA THR A 302 21.54 -35.92 -42.10
C THR A 302 22.18 -37.18 -42.69
N TRP A 303 23.49 -37.38 -42.52
CA TRP A 303 24.16 -38.59 -42.97
C TRP A 303 23.74 -39.75 -42.08
N ASP A 304 23.24 -40.82 -42.69
CA ASP A 304 22.91 -42.08 -42.02
C ASP A 304 23.96 -43.12 -42.37
N SER A 305 24.79 -43.44 -41.38
CA SER A 305 25.90 -44.39 -41.48
C SER A 305 25.44 -45.84 -41.67
N THR A 306 24.19 -46.15 -41.31
CA THR A 306 23.64 -47.51 -41.42
C THR A 306 23.32 -47.86 -42.87
N SER A 307 22.82 -46.88 -43.63
CA SER A 307 22.54 -47.02 -45.06
C SER A 307 23.66 -46.46 -45.96
N ASN A 308 24.66 -45.77 -45.39
CA ASN A 308 25.69 -45.00 -46.11
C ASN A 308 25.06 -44.00 -47.13
N GLN A 309 23.96 -43.37 -46.72
CA GLN A 309 23.17 -42.44 -47.52
C GLN A 309 22.76 -41.23 -46.67
N TRP A 310 22.41 -40.12 -47.32
CA TRP A 310 21.86 -38.95 -46.65
C TRP A 310 20.32 -39.06 -46.58
N ILE A 311 19.72 -38.87 -45.41
CA ILE A 311 18.27 -38.96 -45.14
C ILE A 311 17.68 -37.62 -44.70
N ASN A 312 16.41 -37.32 -45.03
CA ASN A 312 15.77 -36.02 -44.73
C ASN A 312 15.40 -35.87 -43.24
N VAL A 313 15.54 -34.64 -42.71
CA VAL A 313 15.19 -34.24 -41.34
C VAL A 313 13.74 -33.73 -41.27
N ASN A 314 13.03 -34.00 -40.16
CA ASN A 314 11.61 -33.63 -39.95
C ASN A 314 11.43 -32.13 -39.64
N ASN A 315 10.41 -31.51 -40.23
CA ASN A 315 10.25 -30.05 -40.34
C ASN A 315 9.59 -29.35 -39.15
N SER A 316 9.24 -30.05 -38.06
CA SER A 316 8.59 -29.46 -36.88
C SER A 316 9.44 -28.43 -36.11
N SER A 317 10.72 -28.27 -36.45
CA SER A 317 11.63 -27.26 -35.87
C SER A 317 11.67 -25.92 -36.63
N PHE A 318 11.02 -25.81 -37.78
CA PHE A 318 10.97 -24.57 -38.59
C PHE A 318 9.74 -23.69 -38.32
N SER A 319 8.80 -24.14 -37.48
CA SER A 319 7.57 -23.40 -37.14
C SER A 319 7.83 -22.05 -36.46
N GLU A 320 9.00 -21.89 -35.82
CA GLU A 320 9.37 -20.66 -35.13
C GLU A 320 9.83 -19.57 -36.11
N ILE A 321 10.54 -19.95 -37.18
CA ILE A 321 10.98 -19.03 -38.24
C ILE A 321 9.81 -18.56 -39.11
N VAL A 322 8.80 -19.41 -39.32
CA VAL A 322 7.59 -19.05 -40.07
C VAL A 322 6.81 -17.92 -39.39
N ARG A 323 6.81 -17.87 -38.05
CA ARG A 323 6.13 -16.80 -37.28
C ARG A 323 6.80 -15.42 -37.41
N ASP A 324 8.10 -15.37 -37.66
CA ASP A 324 8.84 -14.10 -37.75
C ASP A 324 8.57 -13.34 -39.05
N ASN A 325 7.94 -13.98 -40.04
CA ASN A 325 7.67 -13.41 -41.35
C ASN A 325 6.16 -13.31 -41.68
N GLU A 326 5.28 -13.43 -40.68
CA GLU A 326 3.83 -13.22 -40.85
C GLU A 326 3.47 -11.72 -40.82
N THR A 327 2.53 -11.30 -41.68
CA THR A 327 2.07 -9.92 -41.87
C THR A 327 1.42 -9.31 -40.63
N VAL A 328 1.71 -8.03 -40.33
CA VAL A 328 1.32 -7.34 -39.08
C VAL A 328 0.05 -6.48 -39.23
N THR A 329 -0.60 -6.48 -40.40
CA THR A 329 -1.82 -5.69 -40.63
C THR A 329 -2.96 -6.06 -39.68
N THR A 330 -3.55 -5.07 -38.98
CA THR A 330 -4.71 -5.29 -38.11
C THR A 330 -5.78 -4.21 -38.29
N LEU A 331 -7.05 -4.60 -38.15
CA LEU A 331 -8.17 -3.67 -38.02
C LEU A 331 -8.82 -3.92 -36.66
N THR A 332 -8.61 -3.01 -35.73
CA THR A 332 -9.09 -3.13 -34.36
C THR A 332 -10.12 -2.06 -34.05
N LYS A 333 -11.19 -2.47 -33.38
CA LYS A 333 -12.17 -1.54 -32.85
C LYS A 333 -11.57 -0.85 -31.62
N GLU A 334 -11.57 0.48 -31.60
CA GLU A 334 -11.13 1.20 -30.42
C GLU A 334 -12.25 1.21 -29.36
N GLY A 335 -11.94 0.67 -28.18
CA GLY A 335 -12.77 0.76 -26.98
C GLY A 335 -13.85 -0.31 -26.82
N THR A 336 -14.14 -0.63 -25.55
CA THR A 336 -15.26 -1.50 -25.16
C THR A 336 -16.56 -0.72 -25.30
N VAL A 337 -17.53 -1.28 -26.02
CA VAL A 337 -18.88 -0.70 -26.18
C VAL A 337 -19.44 -0.33 -24.81
N GLY A 338 -19.82 0.94 -24.58
CA GLY A 338 -20.50 1.24 -23.31
C GLY A 338 -20.93 2.67 -22.96
N ALA A 339 -20.40 3.75 -23.53
CA ALA A 339 -20.80 5.11 -23.09
C ALA A 339 -21.53 5.90 -24.20
N VAL A 340 -22.67 6.47 -23.84
CA VAL A 340 -23.48 7.35 -24.70
C VAL A 340 -22.71 8.67 -24.88
N GLY A 341 -22.21 8.90 -26.10
CA GLY A 341 -21.46 10.11 -26.49
C GLY A 341 -20.13 9.84 -27.18
N ASP A 342 -19.58 8.63 -27.08
CA ASP A 342 -18.29 8.30 -27.69
C ASP A 342 -18.44 7.96 -29.18
N GLU A 343 -17.56 8.53 -29.99
CA GLU A 343 -17.50 8.23 -31.42
C GLU A 343 -17.11 6.76 -31.66
N ILE A 344 -17.80 6.09 -32.59
CA ILE A 344 -17.43 4.73 -33.01
C ILE A 344 -16.21 4.84 -33.92
N LYS A 345 -15.04 4.43 -33.39
CA LYS A 345 -13.75 4.45 -34.08
C LYS A 345 -13.17 3.07 -34.30
N TYR A 346 -12.56 2.90 -35.47
CA TYR A 346 -11.73 1.75 -35.79
C TYR A 346 -10.33 2.23 -36.15
N THR A 347 -9.32 1.57 -35.62
CA THR A 347 -7.91 1.82 -35.94
C THR A 347 -7.42 0.72 -36.86
N TYR A 348 -7.05 1.14 -38.06
CA TYR A 348 -6.41 0.28 -39.04
C TYR A 348 -4.89 0.49 -38.94
N VAL A 349 -4.13 -0.59 -38.70
CA VAL A 349 -2.67 -0.57 -38.68
C VAL A 349 -2.16 -1.29 -39.92
N SER A 350 -1.40 -0.59 -40.77
CA SER A 350 -0.78 -1.15 -41.97
C SER A 350 0.53 -1.89 -41.68
N GLU A 351 1.04 -2.61 -42.67
CA GLU A 351 2.30 -3.40 -42.62
C GLU A 351 3.53 -2.60 -42.14
N ASP A 352 3.53 -1.28 -42.28
CA ASP A 352 4.60 -0.37 -41.82
C ASP A 352 4.37 0.18 -40.39
N ASN A 353 3.40 -0.40 -39.66
CA ASN A 353 2.91 0.02 -38.36
C ASN A 353 2.23 1.41 -38.31
N THR A 354 1.86 1.99 -39.45
CA THR A 354 1.11 3.26 -39.47
C THR A 354 -0.35 3.04 -39.08
N ALA A 355 -0.86 3.82 -38.12
CA ALA A 355 -2.24 3.75 -37.64
C ALA A 355 -3.14 4.82 -38.27
N THR A 356 -4.28 4.44 -38.85
CA THR A 356 -5.32 5.33 -39.40
C THR A 356 -6.65 5.12 -38.68
N VAL A 357 -7.30 6.21 -38.27
CA VAL A 357 -8.59 6.16 -37.54
C VAL A 357 -9.76 6.41 -38.47
N ILE A 358 -10.77 5.54 -38.43
CA ILE A 358 -12.03 5.63 -39.18
C ILE A 358 -13.16 5.96 -38.20
N THR A 359 -13.88 7.07 -38.41
CA THR A 359 -14.97 7.54 -37.53
C THR A 359 -16.35 7.31 -38.16
N LEU A 360 -17.01 6.21 -37.80
CA LEU A 360 -18.33 5.85 -38.38
C LEU A 360 -19.47 6.79 -37.95
N THR A 361 -19.36 7.40 -36.76
CA THR A 361 -20.39 8.30 -36.24
C THR A 361 -20.61 9.53 -37.14
N ALA A 362 -19.54 10.06 -37.73
CA ALA A 362 -19.61 11.23 -38.62
C ALA A 362 -20.34 10.92 -39.94
N ASP A 363 -20.14 9.71 -40.48
CA ASP A 363 -20.77 9.27 -41.73
C ASP A 363 -22.27 9.01 -41.58
N VAL A 364 -22.69 8.46 -40.43
CA VAL A 364 -24.11 8.26 -40.09
C VAL A 364 -24.83 9.61 -39.95
N LEU A 365 -24.19 10.60 -39.31
CA LEU A 365 -24.75 11.96 -39.16
C LEU A 365 -24.98 12.63 -40.53
N ASN A 366 -24.04 12.49 -41.45
CA ASN A 366 -24.17 13.01 -42.82
C ASN A 366 -25.36 12.37 -43.56
N SER A 367 -25.54 11.06 -43.39
CA SER A 367 -26.67 10.30 -43.97
C SER A 367 -28.03 10.74 -43.43
N ILE A 368 -28.15 11.03 -42.14
CA ILE A 368 -29.39 11.52 -41.51
C ILE A 368 -29.75 12.93 -41.99
N THR A 369 -28.75 13.79 -42.22
CA THR A 369 -28.95 15.20 -42.54
C THR A 369 -29.38 15.43 -43.99
N ASN A 370 -28.82 14.63 -44.91
CA ASN A 370 -28.92 14.86 -46.35
C ASN A 370 -29.86 13.87 -47.08
N ASN A 371 -30.55 12.97 -46.35
CA ASN A 371 -31.52 12.04 -46.91
C ASN A 371 -32.95 12.35 -46.40
N GLU A 372 -33.83 12.79 -47.30
CA GLU A 372 -35.16 13.31 -46.98
C GLU A 372 -36.14 12.24 -46.45
N ASN A 373 -36.03 11.00 -46.95
CA ASN A 373 -36.84 9.88 -46.44
C ASN A 373 -36.46 9.54 -44.99
N VAL A 374 -35.16 9.54 -44.68
CA VAL A 374 -34.65 9.30 -43.33
C VAL A 374 -35.11 10.42 -42.39
N LYS A 375 -35.08 11.68 -42.84
CA LYS A 375 -35.51 12.85 -42.07
C LYS A 375 -37.01 12.86 -41.75
N ASN A 376 -37.87 12.40 -42.66
CA ASN A 376 -39.31 12.30 -42.44
C ASN A 376 -39.66 11.22 -41.41
N GLU A 377 -39.03 10.05 -41.50
CA GLU A 377 -39.20 8.99 -40.49
C GLU A 377 -38.64 9.42 -39.13
N ILE A 378 -37.49 10.12 -39.11
CA ILE A 378 -36.96 10.74 -37.90
C ILE A 378 -37.90 11.84 -37.37
N SER A 379 -38.59 12.62 -38.20
CA SER A 379 -39.53 13.66 -37.73
C SER A 379 -40.81 13.10 -37.12
N LYS A 380 -41.31 11.96 -37.61
CA LYS A 380 -42.37 11.20 -36.90
C LYS A 380 -41.92 10.78 -35.52
N ILE A 381 -40.63 10.42 -35.37
CA ILE A 381 -40.02 10.07 -34.10
C ILE A 381 -39.84 11.33 -33.20
N ILE A 382 -39.42 12.47 -33.76
CA ILE A 382 -39.14 13.70 -32.98
C ILE A 382 -40.42 14.45 -32.53
N ASN A 383 -41.49 14.48 -33.34
CA ASN A 383 -42.79 15.06 -32.95
C ASN A 383 -43.57 14.21 -31.94
N ALA A 384 -42.93 13.23 -31.33
CA ALA A 384 -43.38 12.61 -30.09
C ALA A 384 -43.42 13.59 -28.89
N GLY A 385 -43.02 14.86 -29.07
CA GLY A 385 -42.71 15.81 -28.00
C GLY A 385 -43.73 16.90 -27.63
N GLY A 386 -45.00 16.88 -28.05
CA GLY A 386 -45.96 17.89 -27.58
C GLY A 386 -47.41 17.70 -28.05
N ASN A 387 -48.26 17.20 -27.15
CA ASN A 387 -49.45 16.45 -27.52
C ASN A 387 -50.76 17.26 -27.55
N VAL A 388 -50.87 18.57 -27.81
CA VAL A 388 -52.18 19.27 -27.70
C VAL A 388 -52.84 19.52 -29.07
N TYR A 389 -54.11 19.11 -29.19
CA TYR A 389 -54.95 19.10 -30.38
C TYR A 389 -56.36 19.65 -30.01
N TYR A 390 -57.17 20.05 -30.99
CA TYR A 390 -58.52 20.58 -30.75
C TYR A 390 -59.53 19.93 -31.69
N GLY A 391 -60.69 19.58 -31.15
CA GLY A 391 -61.76 18.92 -31.88
C GLY A 391 -62.30 17.71 -31.14
N ASP A 392 -62.96 16.84 -31.89
CA ASP A 392 -63.51 15.60 -31.37
C ASP A 392 -62.40 14.71 -30.79
N HIS A 393 -62.61 14.27 -29.55
CA HIS A 393 -61.67 13.52 -28.74
C HIS A 393 -62.14 12.09 -28.40
N ASP A 394 -63.36 11.71 -28.76
CA ASP A 394 -63.90 10.39 -28.41
C ASP A 394 -64.68 9.72 -29.55
N GLY A 395 -64.86 10.39 -30.69
CA GLY A 395 -65.52 9.83 -31.85
C GLY A 395 -67.06 9.86 -31.76
N ASP A 396 -67.63 10.48 -30.72
CA ASP A 396 -69.07 10.69 -30.58
C ASP A 396 -69.44 12.09 -31.09
N VAL A 397 -70.38 12.15 -32.02
CA VAL A 397 -70.80 13.42 -32.64
C VAL A 397 -71.64 14.30 -31.70
N ASN A 398 -72.04 13.79 -30.54
CA ASN A 398 -72.85 14.51 -29.55
C ASN A 398 -72.02 15.10 -28.40
N THR A 399 -70.74 14.75 -28.29
CA THR A 399 -69.80 15.36 -27.35
C THR A 399 -69.20 16.63 -27.96
N PRO A 400 -69.19 17.76 -27.23
CA PRO A 400 -68.61 19.00 -27.74
C PRO A 400 -67.12 18.86 -28.02
N ASP A 401 -66.63 19.49 -29.08
CA ASP A 401 -65.21 19.64 -29.34
C ASP A 401 -64.51 20.31 -28.14
N VAL A 402 -63.39 19.73 -27.72
CA VAL A 402 -62.58 20.24 -26.61
C VAL A 402 -61.13 20.34 -27.03
N PHE A 403 -60.35 21.11 -26.27
CA PHE A 403 -58.90 20.93 -26.33
C PHE A 403 -58.57 19.58 -25.71
N TYR A 404 -57.82 18.76 -26.43
CA TYR A 404 -57.45 17.43 -26.00
C TYR A 404 -55.97 17.17 -26.28
N THR A 405 -55.38 16.20 -25.60
CA THR A 405 -54.07 15.70 -25.96
C THR A 405 -54.10 14.32 -26.56
N ILE A 406 -53.29 14.04 -27.58
CA ILE A 406 -53.15 12.65 -28.04
C ILE A 406 -52.16 11.97 -27.14
N ASP A 407 -52.64 11.04 -26.31
CA ASP A 407 -51.77 10.25 -25.46
C ASP A 407 -50.91 9.30 -26.30
N ALA A 408 -49.92 8.67 -25.65
CA ALA A 408 -48.97 7.79 -26.33
C ALA A 408 -49.61 6.57 -27.02
N SER A 409 -50.89 6.28 -26.77
CA SER A 409 -51.65 5.19 -27.40
C SER A 409 -52.42 5.66 -28.65
N GLY A 410 -52.31 6.94 -29.02
CA GLY A 410 -53.03 7.54 -30.14
C GLY A 410 -54.45 7.98 -29.80
N ASN A 411 -54.85 7.88 -28.52
CA ASN A 411 -56.18 8.27 -28.05
C ASN A 411 -56.20 9.73 -27.65
N LYS A 412 -57.35 10.37 -27.83
CA LYS A 412 -57.53 11.80 -27.63
C LYS A 412 -58.11 12.07 -26.23
N VAL A 413 -57.43 12.85 -25.41
CA VAL A 413 -57.70 13.04 -23.97
C VAL A 413 -58.10 14.46 -23.67
N ALA A 414 -59.36 14.70 -23.28
CA ALA A 414 -59.90 16.04 -23.02
C ALA A 414 -59.22 16.78 -21.87
N ILE A 415 -59.04 18.09 -22.02
CA ILE A 415 -58.49 18.99 -21.00
C ILE A 415 -59.65 19.58 -20.16
N ASN A 416 -59.73 19.23 -18.86
CA ASN A 416 -60.84 19.63 -17.95
C ASN A 416 -60.38 20.57 -16.82
N ILE A 417 -60.92 21.79 -16.76
CA ILE A 417 -60.51 22.85 -15.81
C ILE A 417 -60.80 22.54 -14.33
N SER A 418 -61.79 21.71 -14.00
CA SER A 418 -62.05 21.31 -12.59
C SER A 418 -60.97 20.36 -12.08
N SER A 419 -60.52 19.47 -12.96
CA SER A 419 -59.32 18.67 -12.72
C SER A 419 -58.07 19.55 -12.72
N THR A 420 -58.02 20.60 -13.54
CA THR A 420 -56.92 21.58 -13.52
C THR A 420 -56.86 22.35 -12.21
N VAL A 421 -57.97 22.73 -11.57
CA VAL A 421 -57.95 23.40 -10.25
C VAL A 421 -57.41 22.47 -9.18
N VAL A 422 -57.85 21.20 -9.15
CA VAL A 422 -57.27 20.18 -8.27
C VAL A 422 -55.78 19.99 -8.57
N ASN A 423 -55.41 19.91 -9.85
CA ASN A 423 -54.03 19.82 -10.28
C ASN A 423 -53.24 21.10 -9.96
N THR A 424 -53.88 22.27 -9.94
CA THR A 424 -53.25 23.56 -9.61
C THR A 424 -53.03 23.69 -8.11
N ILE A 425 -53.92 23.11 -7.28
CA ILE A 425 -53.73 22.98 -5.83
C ILE A 425 -52.61 21.97 -5.54
N ILE A 426 -52.58 20.85 -6.27
CA ILE A 426 -51.48 19.86 -6.19
C ILE A 426 -50.15 20.47 -6.66
N ASN A 427 -50.17 21.30 -7.72
CA ASN A 427 -48.99 21.94 -8.32
C ASN A 427 -48.79 23.40 -7.88
N ALA A 428 -49.38 23.80 -6.76
CA ALA A 428 -49.29 25.18 -6.28
C ALA A 428 -47.84 25.52 -5.92
N SER A 429 -47.43 26.78 -6.12
CA SER A 429 -46.12 27.23 -5.63
C SER A 429 -46.07 27.18 -4.10
N GLN A 430 -44.87 27.03 -3.53
CA GLN A 430 -44.71 26.94 -2.08
C GLN A 430 -45.33 28.13 -1.33
N GLU A 431 -45.25 29.33 -1.90
CA GLU A 431 -45.88 30.55 -1.36
C GLU A 431 -47.41 30.42 -1.32
N GLN A 432 -48.02 29.95 -2.41
CA GLN A 432 -49.46 29.72 -2.49
C GLN A 432 -49.91 28.60 -1.53
N ILE A 433 -49.12 27.53 -1.44
CA ILE A 433 -49.34 26.45 -0.46
C ILE A 433 -49.31 27.01 0.95
N ASN A 434 -48.34 27.84 1.30
CA ASN A 434 -48.22 28.44 2.64
C ASN A 434 -49.38 29.40 2.94
N GLN A 435 -49.82 30.18 1.96
CA GLN A 435 -51.00 31.05 2.11
C GLN A 435 -52.28 30.25 2.33
N ILE A 436 -52.47 29.14 1.59
CA ILE A 436 -53.58 28.21 1.79
C ILE A 436 -53.51 27.58 3.19
N LYS A 437 -52.32 27.12 3.61
CA LYS A 437 -52.08 26.54 4.95
C LYS A 437 -52.27 27.52 6.09
N ASN A 438 -51.94 28.80 5.93
CA ASN A 438 -52.13 29.78 7.01
C ASN A 438 -53.61 30.12 7.24
N VAL A 439 -54.44 30.03 6.19
CA VAL A 439 -55.88 30.28 6.30
C VAL A 439 -56.64 29.03 6.77
N LEU A 440 -56.19 27.84 6.37
CA LEU A 440 -56.82 26.56 6.69
C LEU A 440 -56.17 25.81 7.87
N GLY A 441 -55.01 26.23 8.33
CA GLY A 441 -54.20 25.52 9.31
C GLY A 441 -54.70 25.71 10.73
N ASP A 442 -54.43 24.71 11.57
CA ASP A 442 -54.92 24.69 12.93
C ASP A 442 -54.11 25.62 13.85
N VAL A 443 -54.83 26.35 14.71
CA VAL A 443 -54.24 27.21 15.72
C VAL A 443 -54.20 26.47 17.05
N ILE A 444 -53.00 26.12 17.51
CA ILE A 444 -52.79 25.60 18.87
C ILE A 444 -52.61 26.79 19.81
N THR A 445 -53.43 26.87 20.84
CA THR A 445 -53.38 27.94 21.85
C THR A 445 -52.93 27.39 23.20
N ASN A 446 -51.97 28.06 23.84
CA ASN A 446 -51.36 27.69 25.11
C ASN A 446 -52.27 27.94 26.33
N SER A 447 -53.53 27.47 26.32
CA SER A 447 -54.46 27.82 27.42
C SER A 447 -55.64 26.88 27.66
N SER A 448 -55.93 25.94 26.77
CA SER A 448 -57.20 25.21 26.81
C SER A 448 -57.11 23.76 27.28
N ASN A 449 -55.90 23.17 27.38
CA ASN A 449 -55.73 21.71 27.54
C ASN A 449 -56.59 20.95 26.50
N THR A 450 -56.64 21.46 25.27
CA THR A 450 -57.37 20.85 24.16
C THR A 450 -56.43 20.54 23.01
N SER A 451 -56.85 19.63 22.16
CA SER A 451 -56.18 19.29 20.92
C SER A 451 -57.00 19.72 19.70
N VAL A 452 -56.30 19.90 18.58
CA VAL A 452 -56.88 20.20 17.27
C VAL A 452 -56.57 19.05 16.32
N PHE A 453 -57.54 18.70 15.46
CA PHE A 453 -57.36 17.67 14.46
C PHE A 453 -56.43 18.19 13.36
N THR A 454 -55.32 17.52 13.10
CA THR A 454 -54.25 18.04 12.22
C THR A 454 -54.54 17.92 10.72
N GLY A 455 -55.67 17.33 10.34
CA GLY A 455 -55.92 16.88 8.97
C GLY A 455 -55.40 15.46 8.68
N ASP A 456 -54.49 14.95 9.50
CA ASP A 456 -53.84 13.66 9.26
C ASP A 456 -54.60 12.47 9.86
N THR A 457 -54.44 11.32 9.23
CA THR A 457 -54.94 10.05 9.76
C THR A 457 -53.80 9.06 9.94
N TYR A 458 -53.89 8.24 10.98
CA TYR A 458 -52.94 7.18 11.29
C TYR A 458 -53.65 5.84 11.17
N VAL A 459 -53.16 4.95 10.31
CA VAL A 459 -53.75 3.61 10.12
C VAL A 459 -52.91 2.57 10.86
N ASP A 460 -53.54 1.83 11.77
CA ASP A 460 -52.90 0.75 12.52
C ASP A 460 -53.82 -0.47 12.56
N ASN A 461 -53.29 -1.63 12.12
CA ASN A 461 -54.04 -2.88 11.96
C ASN A 461 -55.37 -2.74 11.18
N GLY A 462 -55.40 -1.84 10.18
CA GLY A 462 -56.58 -1.58 9.36
C GLY A 462 -57.63 -0.67 9.99
N VAL A 463 -57.40 -0.16 11.20
CA VAL A 463 -58.24 0.86 11.83
C VAL A 463 -57.64 2.24 11.56
N THR A 464 -58.46 3.16 11.07
CA THR A 464 -58.09 4.56 10.88
C THR A 464 -58.34 5.35 12.15
N TYR A 465 -57.29 5.99 12.64
CA TYR A 465 -57.32 6.93 13.75
C TYR A 465 -57.10 8.35 13.22
N TYR A 466 -57.65 9.32 13.92
CA TYR A 466 -57.53 10.74 13.59
C TYR A 466 -56.41 11.35 14.42
N VAL A 467 -55.50 12.09 13.78
CA VAL A 467 -54.34 12.66 14.46
C VAL A 467 -54.72 14.01 15.05
N TYR A 468 -54.46 14.15 16.35
CA TYR A 468 -54.71 15.35 17.12
C TYR A 468 -53.40 15.88 17.70
N LYS A 469 -53.27 17.19 17.77
CA LYS A 469 -52.12 17.86 18.38
C LYS A 469 -52.58 18.90 19.39
N GLY A 470 -51.96 18.91 20.57
CA GLY A 470 -52.33 19.85 21.63
C GLY A 470 -51.18 20.14 22.59
N GLU A 471 -51.39 21.16 23.41
CA GLU A 471 -50.51 21.55 24.50
C GLU A 471 -51.25 21.35 25.82
N PHE A 472 -50.64 20.59 26.74
CA PHE A 472 -51.26 20.18 28.00
C PHE A 472 -50.35 20.47 29.18
N GLU A 473 -50.92 20.96 30.29
CA GLU A 473 -50.15 21.32 31.49
C GLU A 473 -49.72 20.08 32.29
N THR A 474 -48.51 20.14 32.84
CA THR A 474 -47.95 19.14 33.76
C THR A 474 -47.07 19.80 34.81
N THR A 475 -46.60 19.05 35.80
CA THR A 475 -45.60 19.51 36.76
C THR A 475 -44.45 18.53 36.81
N VAL A 476 -43.22 19.03 36.71
CA VAL A 476 -41.99 18.28 36.94
C VAL A 476 -41.72 18.24 38.43
N THR A 477 -41.60 17.05 39.00
CA THR A 477 -41.37 16.87 40.44
C THR A 477 -39.91 17.16 40.79
N ALA A 478 -39.69 17.99 41.82
CA ALA A 478 -38.40 18.43 42.32
C ALA A 478 -37.38 17.29 42.48
N ASN A 479 -36.16 17.48 41.97
CA ASN A 479 -35.04 16.54 42.07
C ASN A 479 -35.32 15.15 41.47
N THR A 480 -36.29 15.05 40.57
CA THR A 480 -36.59 13.80 39.86
C THR A 480 -36.73 14.04 38.36
N ALA A 481 -36.72 12.95 37.59
CA ALA A 481 -37.11 12.95 36.19
C ALA A 481 -38.62 12.68 35.97
N ARG A 482 -39.45 12.79 37.02
CA ARG A 482 -40.87 12.42 36.98
C ARG A 482 -41.74 13.64 36.71
N THR A 483 -42.85 13.43 36.00
CA THR A 483 -43.93 14.41 35.88
C THR A 483 -45.21 13.92 36.53
N THR A 484 -46.17 14.81 36.74
CA THR A 484 -47.54 14.46 37.15
C THR A 484 -48.35 13.80 36.03
N GLY A 485 -47.81 13.74 34.80
CA GLY A 485 -48.54 13.34 33.60
C GLY A 485 -49.44 14.45 33.08
N ILE A 486 -50.18 14.13 32.01
CA ILE A 486 -51.18 14.99 31.37
C ILE A 486 -52.50 14.22 31.18
N THR A 487 -53.59 14.97 30.99
CA THR A 487 -54.90 14.40 30.61
C THR A 487 -55.32 15.00 29.28
N LEU A 488 -55.47 14.13 28.28
CA LEU A 488 -55.90 14.49 26.94
C LEU A 488 -57.42 14.75 26.91
N ASP A 489 -57.85 15.59 25.98
CA ASP A 489 -59.27 15.89 25.73
C ASP A 489 -59.97 14.82 24.86
N GLN A 490 -59.20 13.94 24.23
CA GLN A 490 -59.66 12.77 23.50
C GLN A 490 -58.88 11.51 23.95
N ASP A 491 -59.42 10.33 23.68
CA ASP A 491 -58.68 9.09 23.91
C ASP A 491 -57.45 9.02 22.99
N ALA A 492 -56.32 8.54 23.52
CA ALA A 492 -55.16 8.26 22.70
C ALA A 492 -54.97 6.75 22.55
N HIS A 493 -55.12 6.26 21.33
CA HIS A 493 -54.67 4.92 20.96
C HIS A 493 -53.14 4.84 20.98
N LYS A 494 -52.47 5.89 20.48
CA LYS A 494 -51.00 5.95 20.39
C LYS A 494 -50.51 7.39 20.41
N ILE A 495 -49.38 7.63 21.10
CA ILE A 495 -48.63 8.87 20.98
C ILE A 495 -47.70 8.79 19.77
N LEU A 496 -47.78 9.78 18.89
CA LEU A 496 -46.95 9.91 17.69
C LEU A 496 -45.74 10.80 17.95
N PHE A 497 -45.95 11.90 18.68
CA PHE A 497 -44.90 12.83 19.09
C PHE A 497 -45.21 13.38 20.48
N ILE A 498 -44.17 13.60 21.28
CA ILE A 498 -44.31 14.19 22.61
C ILE A 498 -43.00 14.85 23.04
N ASN A 499 -43.10 16.07 23.58
CA ASN A 499 -41.99 16.79 24.20
C ASN A 499 -42.48 17.61 25.39
N LEU A 500 -41.59 17.88 26.32
CA LEU A 500 -41.87 18.69 27.49
C LEU A 500 -41.19 20.06 27.34
N ASP A 501 -41.96 21.13 27.51
CA ASP A 501 -41.48 22.50 27.60
C ASP A 501 -41.55 22.97 29.06
N TYR A 502 -40.47 23.53 29.57
CA TYR A 502 -40.35 24.00 30.95
C TYR A 502 -39.60 25.33 30.99
N GLY A 503 -40.15 26.29 31.74
CA GLY A 503 -39.56 27.63 31.78
C GLY A 503 -39.61 28.34 30.43
N THR A 504 -38.90 29.46 30.30
CA THR A 504 -38.90 30.25 29.07
C THR A 504 -37.98 29.64 28.02
N GLY A 505 -38.53 28.78 27.15
CA GLY A 505 -37.88 28.25 25.96
C GLY A 505 -36.94 27.06 26.19
N MET A 506 -37.10 26.32 27.30
CA MET A 506 -36.31 25.11 27.55
C MET A 506 -37.17 23.89 27.24
N VAL A 507 -36.72 23.05 26.31
CA VAL A 507 -37.35 21.77 26.01
C VAL A 507 -36.54 20.62 26.59
N ALA A 508 -37.23 19.60 27.09
CA ALA A 508 -36.60 18.35 27.51
C ALA A 508 -37.20 17.16 26.75
N PRO A 509 -36.36 16.22 26.30
CA PRO A 509 -36.85 14.98 25.73
C PRO A 509 -37.55 14.17 26.81
N VAL A 510 -38.53 13.37 26.39
CA VAL A 510 -39.32 12.54 27.29
C VAL A 510 -39.09 11.05 27.03
N THR A 511 -39.24 10.24 28.09
CA THR A 511 -39.10 8.79 28.06
C THR A 511 -40.13 8.11 28.97
N ASP A 512 -40.23 6.78 28.90
CA ASP A 512 -41.20 5.95 29.65
C ASP A 512 -42.65 6.47 29.54
N VAL A 513 -43.06 6.83 28.31
CA VAL A 513 -44.42 7.31 28.04
C VAL A 513 -45.41 6.15 28.13
N VAL A 514 -46.45 6.30 28.94
CA VAL A 514 -47.53 5.31 29.12
C VAL A 514 -48.87 6.00 28.94
N VAL A 515 -49.73 5.42 28.12
CA VAL A 515 -51.08 5.92 27.83
C VAL A 515 -52.12 4.98 28.43
N THR A 516 -53.15 5.53 29.06
CA THR A 516 -54.31 4.76 29.56
C THR A 516 -55.57 5.61 29.40
N GLY A 517 -56.33 5.35 28.32
CA GLY A 517 -57.48 6.16 27.95
C GLY A 517 -57.04 7.58 27.57
N THR A 518 -57.45 8.57 28.37
CA THR A 518 -57.04 9.97 28.23
C THR A 518 -55.82 10.34 29.07
N SER A 519 -55.38 9.49 30.00
CA SER A 519 -54.24 9.80 30.87
C SER A 519 -52.92 9.39 30.22
N VAL A 520 -51.93 10.28 30.26
CA VAL A 520 -50.57 10.01 29.79
C VAL A 520 -49.57 10.33 30.88
N THR A 521 -48.76 9.35 31.28
CA THR A 521 -47.62 9.56 32.19
C THR A 521 -46.31 9.55 31.40
N LEU A 522 -45.36 10.37 31.81
CA LEU A 522 -44.05 10.49 31.15
C LEU A 522 -42.94 10.82 32.16
N LYS A 523 -41.70 10.58 31.74
CA LYS A 523 -40.48 10.99 32.45
C LYS A 523 -39.57 11.77 31.51
N ILE A 524 -38.52 12.35 32.07
CA ILE A 524 -37.61 13.25 31.36
C ILE A 524 -36.32 12.50 31.04
N GLY A 525 -35.91 12.47 29.78
CA GLY A 525 -34.74 11.71 29.33
C GLY A 525 -34.82 11.20 27.90
N VAL A 526 -33.77 10.49 27.46
CA VAL A 526 -33.68 9.83 26.15
C VAL A 526 -33.39 8.35 26.38
N GLY A 527 -34.26 7.47 25.88
CA GLY A 527 -34.13 6.03 26.10
C GLY A 527 -34.18 5.69 27.60
N LYS A 528 -33.14 5.03 28.13
CA LYS A 528 -33.04 4.72 29.56
C LYS A 528 -32.16 5.69 30.36
N ASN A 529 -31.74 6.80 29.75
CA ASN A 529 -31.06 7.88 30.45
C ASN A 529 -32.09 8.88 30.95
N TYR A 530 -32.14 9.09 32.27
CA TYR A 530 -33.08 9.99 32.94
C TYR A 530 -32.39 11.30 33.31
N ASN A 531 -33.03 12.42 33.01
CA ASN A 531 -32.50 13.75 33.27
C ASN A 531 -33.29 14.43 34.40
N VAL A 532 -32.58 14.91 35.42
CA VAL A 532 -33.15 15.77 36.46
C VAL A 532 -32.94 17.22 36.03
N ILE A 533 -34.03 17.96 35.84
CA ILE A 533 -33.99 19.29 35.23
C ILE A 533 -34.39 20.43 36.17
N ALA A 534 -34.91 20.13 37.36
CA ALA A 534 -35.34 21.12 38.34
C ALA A 534 -35.10 20.66 39.79
N THR A 535 -34.75 21.61 40.67
CA THR A 535 -34.53 21.37 42.11
C THR A 535 -35.77 21.64 42.96
N THR A 536 -36.81 22.24 42.38
CA THR A 536 -38.14 22.49 42.95
C THR A 536 -39.21 22.00 41.98
N ASP A 537 -40.46 21.87 42.43
CA ASP A 537 -41.56 21.56 41.52
C ASP A 537 -41.70 22.67 40.49
N THR A 538 -41.71 22.32 39.21
CA THR A 538 -41.72 23.28 38.09
C THR A 538 -42.92 23.00 37.20
N ALA A 539 -43.74 24.03 37.00
CA ALA A 539 -44.81 24.01 36.01
C ALA A 539 -44.20 23.87 34.60
N ALA A 540 -44.76 22.96 33.82
CA ALA A 540 -44.31 22.63 32.48
C ALA A 540 -45.53 22.38 31.58
N THR A 541 -45.33 22.45 30.28
CA THR A 541 -46.33 22.03 29.30
C THR A 541 -45.78 20.88 28.47
N VAL A 542 -46.68 20.05 27.97
CA VAL A 542 -46.37 18.92 27.10
C VAL A 542 -47.05 19.17 25.78
N ILE A 543 -46.26 19.31 24.73
CA ILE A 543 -46.75 19.33 23.36
C ILE A 543 -46.81 17.88 22.91
N VAL A 544 -48.00 17.41 22.59
CA VAL A 544 -48.26 16.01 22.23
C VAL A 544 -49.08 15.93 20.96
N GLU A 545 -48.69 15.00 20.10
CA GLU A 545 -49.43 14.57 18.92
C GLU A 545 -49.82 13.11 19.10
N PHE A 546 -51.09 12.78 18.93
CA PHE A 546 -51.63 11.47 19.27
C PHE A 546 -52.73 11.05 18.31
N ALA A 547 -52.85 9.73 18.11
CA ALA A 547 -53.87 9.09 17.31
C ALA A 547 -55.08 8.75 18.19
N SER A 548 -56.26 9.26 17.83
CA SER A 548 -57.51 9.05 18.56
C SER A 548 -58.54 8.28 17.72
N THR A 549 -59.44 7.56 18.38
CA THR A 549 -60.61 6.94 17.71
C THR A 549 -61.73 7.94 17.46
N VAL A 550 -61.68 9.12 18.09
CA VAL A 550 -62.71 10.15 17.97
C VAL A 550 -62.60 10.84 16.61
N LYS A 551 -63.70 10.81 15.87
CA LYS A 551 -63.80 11.40 14.54
C LYS A 551 -64.12 12.91 14.63
N PRO A 552 -63.38 13.80 13.95
CA PRO A 552 -63.70 15.23 13.90
C PRO A 552 -64.99 15.48 13.11
N ALA A 553 -65.72 16.54 13.48
CA ALA A 553 -66.97 16.91 12.82
C ALA A 553 -66.73 17.35 11.37
N GLY A 554 -67.56 16.87 10.43
CA GLY A 554 -67.50 17.25 9.01
C GLY A 554 -66.62 16.34 8.13
N ILE A 555 -65.93 15.37 8.74
CA ILE A 555 -65.31 14.22 8.07
C ILE A 555 -66.23 13.03 8.25
#